data_AF-A0A9D7PBB0-F1
#
_entry.id   AF-A0A9D7PBB0-F1
#
_cell.length_a   1.000
_cell.length_b   1.000
_cell.length_c   1.000
_cell.angle_alpha   90.00
_cell.angle_beta   90.00
_cell.angle_gamma   90.00
#
_symmetry.space_group_name_H-M   'P 1'
#
loop_
_entity.id
_entity.type
_entity.pdbx_description
1 polymer ?
#
loop_
_entity_poly.entity_id
_entity_poly.type
_entity_poly.pdbx_seq_one_letter_code
_entity_poly.pdbx_strand_id
1 'polypeptide(L)' 'MKAKADAMGVLIRSGVAPASAAERVGLDGVEFTGAVPVSLRLPEADATKLEG' A
#
# COMPACT_ATOMS: atom_id res chain seq x y z
N MET A 1 -5.11 12.59 7.67
CA MET A 1 -5.09 11.37 6.84
C MET A 1 -3.73 10.67 6.89
N LYS A 2 -2.63 11.34 6.50
CA LYS A 2 -1.26 10.77 6.52
C LYS A 2 -0.90 10.02 7.82
N ALA A 3 -1.08 10.66 8.98
CA ALA A 3 -0.75 10.05 10.27
C ALA A 3 -1.48 8.73 10.55
N LYS A 4 -2.76 8.61 10.15
CA LYS A 4 -3.54 7.37 10.29
C LYS A 4 -3.00 6.27 9.37
N ALA A 5 -2.68 6.63 8.12
CA ALA A 5 -2.10 5.70 7.16
C ALA A 5 -0.71 5.20 7.61
N ASP A 6 0.12 6.11 8.13
CA ASP A 6 1.44 5.76 8.68
C ASP A 6 1.30 4.80 9.87
N ALA A 7 0.40 5.10 10.81
CA ALA A 7 0.12 4.24 11.96
C ALA A 7 -0.39 2.85 11.55
N MET A 8 -1.29 2.78 10.56
CA MET A 8 -1.78 1.52 10.01
C MET A 8 -0.64 0.69 9.42
N GLY A 9 0.25 1.33 8.65
CA GLY A 9 1.42 0.66 8.08
C GLY A 9 2.38 0.11 9.14
N VAL A 10 2.56 0.84 10.26
CA VAL A 10 3.37 0.36 11.40
C VAL A 10 2.73 -0.87 12.04
N LEU A 11 1.41 -0.88 12.26
CA LEU A 11 0.68 -2.01 12.84
C LEU A 11 0.79 -3.26 11.97
N ILE A 12 0.58 -3.13 10.65
CA ILE A 12 0.66 -4.26 9.72
C ILE A 12 2.08 -4.85 9.70
N ARG A 13 3.12 -4.01 9.63
CA ARG A 13 4.52 -4.48 9.65
C ARG A 13 4.95 -5.11 10.97
N SER A 14 4.26 -4.81 12.06
CA SER A 14 4.47 -5.46 13.36
C SER A 14 3.63 -6.73 13.55
N GLY A 15 2.94 -7.20 12.50
CA GLY A 15 2.24 -8.47 12.47
C GLY A 15 0.75 -8.40 12.79
N VAL A 16 0.18 -7.20 12.92
CA VAL A 16 -1.26 -7.04 13.12
C VAL A 16 -2.00 -7.30 11.81
N ALA A 17 -3.10 -8.07 11.88
CA ALA A 17 -3.97 -8.30 10.73
C ALA A 17 -4.48 -6.96 10.14
N PRO A 18 -4.48 -6.78 8.80
CA PRO A 18 -4.84 -5.52 8.17
C PRO A 18 -6.22 -4.97 8.58
N ALA A 19 -7.23 -5.83 8.67
CA ALA A 19 -8.57 -5.45 9.13
C ALA A 19 -8.56 -4.89 10.56
N SER A 20 -7.87 -5.57 11.48
CA SER A 20 -7.72 -5.09 12.87
C SER A 20 -6.88 -3.82 12.98
N ALA A 21 -5.90 -3.61 12.10
CA ALA A 21 -5.12 -2.38 12.06
C ALA A 21 -5.98 -1.19 11.59
N ALA A 22 -6.84 -1.40 10.58
CA ALA A 22 -7.78 -0.40 10.07
C ALA A 22 -8.77 0.05 11.15
N GLU A 23 -9.33 -0.88 11.92
CA GLU A 23 -10.22 -0.58 13.04
C GLU A 23 -9.54 0.26 14.13
N ARG A 24 -8.32 -0.13 14.53
CA ARG A 24 -7.56 0.58 15.58
C ARG A 24 -7.19 2.01 15.22
N VAL A 25 -7.04 2.32 13.93
CA VAL A 25 -6.68 3.66 13.43
C VAL A 25 -7.88 4.44 12.89
N GLY A 26 -9.08 3.86 12.97
CA GLY A 26 -10.34 4.45 12.49
C GLY A 26 -10.30 4.72 10.98
N LEU A 27 -9.89 3.70 10.22
CA LEU A 27 -9.91 3.60 8.76
C LEU A 27 -10.73 2.37 8.33
N ASP A 28 -11.83 2.09 9.02
CA ASP A 28 -12.73 0.99 8.71
C ASP A 28 -13.27 1.06 7.28
N GLY A 29 -13.50 -0.10 6.66
CA GLY A 29 -14.07 -0.20 5.32
C GLY A 29 -13.09 0.05 4.17
N VAL A 30 -11.79 0.24 4.44
CA VAL A 30 -10.76 0.25 3.40
C VAL A 30 -10.55 -1.15 2.82
N GLU A 31 -10.49 -1.23 1.49
CA GLU A 31 -10.22 -2.47 0.78
C GLU A 31 -8.72 -2.77 0.78
N PHE A 32 -8.35 -3.95 1.29
CA PHE A 32 -6.99 -4.46 1.16
C PHE A 32 -6.92 -5.34 -0.09
N THR A 33 -6.32 -4.80 -1.15
CA THR A 33 -6.26 -5.47 -2.47
C THR A 33 -5.38 -6.72 -2.50
N GLY A 34 -4.57 -6.95 -1.46
CA GLY A 34 -3.55 -8.01 -1.45
C GLY A 34 -2.42 -7.78 -2.48
N ALA A 35 -2.41 -6.61 -3.14
CA ALA A 35 -1.40 -6.31 -4.15
C ALA A 35 -0.02 -6.24 -3.49
N VAL A 36 0.89 -7.09 -3.96
CA VAL A 36 2.32 -6.94 -3.69
C VAL A 36 2.80 -5.75 -4.52
N PRO A 37 3.53 -4.78 -3.94
CA PRO A 37 4.11 -3.68 -4.70
C PRO A 37 5.05 -4.25 -5.76
N VAL A 38 4.57 -4.33 -7.00
CA VAL A 38 5.45 -4.48 -8.15
C VAL A 38 6.03 -3.10 -8.41
N SER A 39 7.36 -3.04 -8.59
CA SER A 39 7.98 -1.84 -9.16
C SER A 39 7.18 -1.49 -10.41
N LEU A 40 6.55 -0.31 -10.41
CA LEU A 40 5.69 0.15 -11.49
C LEU A 40 6.57 0.17 -12.75
N ARG A 41 6.48 -0.85 -13.60
CA ARG A 41 7.15 -0.81 -14.89
C ARG A 41 6.46 0.29 -15.68
N LEU A 42 7.24 1.25 -16.17
CA LEU A 42 6.72 2.27 -17.07
C LEU A 42 5.97 1.55 -18.20
N PRO A 43 4.80 2.03 -18.64
CA PRO A 43 4.16 1.51 -19.83
C PRO A 43 5.18 1.38 -20.97
N GLU A 44 5.12 0.29 -21.75
CA GLU A 44 6.15 -0.02 -22.77
C GLU A 44 6.44 1.17 -23.71
N ALA A 45 5.39 1.95 -24.02
CA ALA A 45 5.46 3.16 -24.85
C ALA A 45 6.38 4.26 -24.26
N ASP A 46 6.49 4.33 -22.93
CA ASP A 46 7.33 5.30 -22.24
C ASP A 46 8.71 4.71 -21.90
N ALA A 47 8.80 3.39 -21.66
CA ALA A 47 10.05 2.70 -21.35
C ALA A 47 11.01 2.66 -22.56
N THR A 48 10.49 2.48 -23.77
CA THR A 48 11.28 2.36 -25.02
C THR A 48 12.18 3.59 -25.28
N LYS A 49 11.80 4.76 -24.77
CA LYS A 49 12.58 6.01 -24.93
C LYS A 49 13.80 6.09 -24.01
N LEU A 50 13.88 5.21 -23.00
CA LEU A 50 14.85 5.29 -21.91
C LEU A 50 15.75 4.04 -21.82
N GLU A 51 15.36 2.91 -22.40
CA GLU A 51 16.11 1.65 -22.37
C GLU A 51 16.93 1.38 -23.66
N GLY A 52 17.35 2.45 -24.35
CA GLY A 52 18.16 2.39 -25.57
C GLY A 52 19.55 1.78 -25.36
#